data_AF-A0A218ZRS3-F1
#
_entry.id   AF-A0A218ZRS3-F1
#
_cell.length_a   1.000
_cell.length_b   1.000
_cell.length_c   1.000
_cell.angle_alpha   90.00
_cell.angle_beta   90.00
_cell.angle_gamma   90.00
#
_symmetry.space_group_name_H-M   'P 1'
#
loop_
_entity.id
_entity.type
_entity.pdbx_description
1 polymer ?
#
loop_
_entity_poly.entity_id
_entity_poly.type
_entity_poly.pdbx_seq_one_letter_code
_entity_poly.pdbx_strand_id
1 'polypeptide(L)'
;MRNLETRNTGDLIGLLEILEDEGRSVDIAELDDVLDEERTTLLNLLEDAESLGLIDVSSGDVKLTDLGNNFLKSDINERRDILKEQLLHLEPFNSLMELYRKSGERRISREDIDEFIRNVFPSDDNEKTFGLIINWGRYSRLIEYDSDNEEMILLG
;
A
#
# COMPACT_ATOMS: atom_id res chain seq x y z
N MET A 1 1.42 14.07 -3.02
CA MET A 1 0.86 12.81 -2.52
C MET A 1 1.60 11.70 -3.23
N ARG A 2 2.13 10.72 -2.51
CA ARG A 2 2.90 9.62 -3.12
C ARG A 2 1.95 8.63 -3.79
N ASN A 3 2.39 8.05 -4.90
CA ASN A 3 1.75 6.90 -5.53
C ASN A 3 2.40 5.63 -4.98
N LEU A 4 1.59 4.70 -4.48
CA LEU A 4 2.08 3.40 -4.03
C LEU A 4 2.57 2.58 -5.21
N GLU A 5 3.70 1.91 -5.04
CA GLU A 5 4.34 1.09 -6.09
C GLU A 5 4.55 -0.36 -5.65
N THR A 6 4.60 -0.60 -4.34
CA THR A 6 4.71 -1.91 -3.72
C THR A 6 3.46 -2.73 -4.01
N ARG A 7 3.63 -3.87 -4.66
CA ARG A 7 2.50 -4.65 -5.18
C ARG A 7 1.66 -5.29 -4.09
N ASN A 8 2.29 -5.78 -3.03
CA ASN A 8 1.63 -6.61 -2.04
C ASN A 8 1.94 -6.13 -0.61
N THR A 9 0.96 -6.27 0.29
CA THR A 9 1.14 -5.87 1.70
C THR A 9 2.04 -6.82 2.49
N GLY A 10 2.31 -8.02 1.96
CA GLY A 10 3.23 -8.97 2.57
C GLY A 10 4.66 -8.46 2.58
N ASP A 11 5.12 -7.82 1.51
CA ASP A 11 6.46 -7.22 1.41
C ASP A 11 6.63 -6.13 2.48
N LEU A 12 5.60 -5.28 2.65
CA LEU A 12 5.57 -4.29 3.72
C LEU A 12 5.67 -4.96 5.09
N ILE A 13 4.84 -5.97 5.36
CA ILE A 13 4.84 -6.65 6.66
C ILE A 13 6.20 -7.30 6.93
N GLY A 14 6.78 -7.97 5.93
CA GLY A 14 8.10 -8.59 6.03
C GLY A 14 9.21 -7.59 6.32
N LEU A 15 9.23 -6.44 5.65
CA LEU A 15 10.16 -5.35 5.97
C LEU A 15 10.01 -4.90 7.43
N LEU A 16 8.78 -4.68 7.89
CA LEU A 16 8.53 -4.23 9.26
C LEU A 16 8.99 -5.27 10.29
N GLU A 17 8.75 -6.56 10.03
CA GLU A 17 9.21 -7.68 10.87
C GLU A 17 10.75 -7.73 10.95
N ILE A 18 11.46 -7.55 9.83
CA ILE A 18 12.94 -7.48 9.81
C ILE A 18 13.44 -6.32 10.68
N LEU A 19 12.81 -5.14 10.58
CA LEU A 19 13.20 -3.98 11.38
C LEU A 19 12.86 -4.16 12.88
N GLU A 20 11.79 -4.88 13.21
CA GLU A 20 11.44 -5.23 14.59
C GLU A 20 12.48 -6.18 15.19
N ASP A 21 12.89 -7.21 14.43
CA ASP A 21 13.88 -8.20 14.86
C ASP A 21 15.26 -7.57 15.10
N GLU A 22 15.66 -6.60 14.28
CA GLU A 22 16.91 -5.83 14.51
C GLU A 22 16.83 -4.95 15.77
N GLY A 23 15.65 -4.37 16.06
CA GLY A 23 15.41 -3.55 17.26
C GLY A 23 16.22 -2.25 17.33
N ARG A 24 16.84 -1.84 16.22
CA ARG A 24 17.69 -0.64 16.07
C ARG A 24 17.47 -0.01 14.69
N SER A 25 18.16 1.11 14.44
CA SER A 25 18.31 1.62 13.08
C SER A 25 19.17 0.66 12.23
N VAL A 26 18.73 0.41 11.00
CA VAL A 26 19.37 -0.49 10.04
C VAL A 26 19.79 0.32 8.80
N ASP A 27 21.03 0.13 8.34
CA ASP A 27 21.52 0.78 7.12
C ASP A 27 20.78 0.19 5.90
N ILE A 28 20.37 1.02 4.94
CA ILE A 28 19.68 0.56 3.72
C ILE A 28 20.53 -0.47 2.95
N ALA A 29 21.85 -0.34 2.95
CA ALA A 29 22.74 -1.31 2.33
C ALA A 29 22.70 -2.67 3.05
N GLU A 30 22.53 -2.68 4.38
CA GLU A 30 22.31 -3.93 5.13
C GLU A 30 20.98 -4.57 4.73
N LEU A 31 19.92 -3.77 4.51
CA LEU A 31 18.62 -4.29 4.04
C LEU A 31 18.68 -4.84 2.61
N ASP A 32 19.43 -4.20 1.71
CA ASP A 32 19.64 -4.64 0.31
C ASP A 32 20.25 -6.05 0.27
N ASP A 33 21.24 -6.31 1.14
CA ASP A 33 21.89 -7.63 1.27
C ASP A 33 20.95 -8.71 1.87
N VAL A 34 20.00 -8.31 2.74
CA VAL A 34 19.09 -9.25 3.43
C VAL A 34 17.90 -9.65 2.55
N LEU A 35 17.32 -8.69 1.84
CA LEU A 35 16.10 -8.92 1.06
C LEU A 35 16.36 -9.59 -0.29
N ASP A 36 17.59 -9.51 -0.83
CA ASP A 36 17.98 -10.05 -2.16
C ASP A 36 17.00 -9.60 -3.28
N GLU A 37 16.42 -8.42 -3.10
CA GLU A 37 15.48 -7.79 -4.03
C GLU A 37 16.22 -6.89 -5.03
N GLU A 38 15.59 -6.57 -6.16
CA GLU A 38 16.11 -5.50 -7.00
C GLU A 38 16.11 -4.18 -6.22
N ARG A 39 17.24 -3.45 -6.24
CA ARG A 39 17.39 -2.20 -5.47
C ARG A 39 16.22 -1.21 -5.67
N THR A 40 15.68 -1.12 -6.87
CA THR A 40 14.51 -0.26 -7.15
C THR A 40 13.27 -0.72 -6.39
N THR A 41 13.03 -2.03 -6.30
CA THR A 41 11.94 -2.63 -5.52
C THR A 41 12.10 -2.31 -4.03
N LEU A 42 13.31 -2.48 -3.48
CA LEU A 42 13.59 -2.12 -2.08
C LEU A 42 13.33 -0.64 -1.81
N LEU A 43 13.85 0.25 -2.66
CA LEU A 43 13.66 1.69 -2.48
C LEU A 43 12.18 2.07 -2.56
N ASN A 44 11.42 1.50 -3.49
CA ASN A 44 9.98 1.71 -3.58
C ASN A 44 9.24 1.22 -2.32
N LEU A 45 9.65 0.07 -1.78
CA LEU A 45 9.09 -0.49 -0.55
C LEU A 45 9.35 0.42 0.66
N LEU A 46 10.57 0.94 0.79
CA LEU A 46 10.94 1.89 1.83
C LEU A 46 10.14 3.20 1.71
N GLU A 47 10.06 3.77 0.51
CA GLU A 47 9.31 5.01 0.29
C GLU A 47 7.80 4.85 0.56
N ASP A 48 7.23 3.69 0.22
CA ASP A 48 5.83 3.37 0.52
C ASP A 48 5.60 3.19 2.03
N ALA A 49 6.47 2.45 2.71
CA ALA A 49 6.40 2.24 4.15
C ALA A 49 6.56 3.57 4.93
N GLU A 50 7.45 4.45 4.46
CA GLU A 50 7.64 5.79 5.03
C GLU A 50 6.41 6.67 4.80
N SER A 51 5.82 6.61 3.60
CA SER A 51 4.62 7.39 3.27
C SER A 51 3.37 6.92 4.00
N LEU A 52 3.33 5.66 4.43
CA LEU A 52 2.34 5.12 5.36
C LEU A 52 2.64 5.49 6.83
N GLY A 53 3.76 6.17 7.10
CA GLY A 53 4.19 6.56 8.44
C GLY A 53 4.66 5.40 9.32
N LEU A 54 4.95 4.23 8.74
CA LEU A 54 5.31 3.01 9.48
C LEU A 54 6.81 2.94 9.77
N ILE A 55 7.63 3.58 8.94
CA ILE A 55 9.07 3.72 9.12
C ILE A 55 9.51 5.18 9.02
N ASP A 56 10.71 5.47 9.52
CA ASP A 56 11.41 6.74 9.39
C ASP A 56 12.74 6.47 8.67
N VAL A 57 12.98 7.15 7.55
CA VAL A 57 14.23 7.02 6.79
C VAL A 57 15.06 8.28 6.97
N SER A 58 16.24 8.15 7.56
CA SER A 58 17.11 9.30 7.84
C SER A 58 18.57 8.97 7.57
N SER A 59 19.22 9.77 6.73
CA SER A 59 20.67 9.66 6.48
C SER A 59 21.17 8.30 5.99
N GLY A 60 20.31 7.51 5.32
CA GLY A 60 20.65 6.17 4.85
C GLY A 60 20.31 5.05 5.83
N ASP A 61 19.78 5.39 7.01
CA ASP A 61 19.28 4.44 7.99
C ASP A 61 17.76 4.41 8.02
N VAL A 62 17.21 3.25 8.36
CA VAL A 62 15.77 2.98 8.48
C VAL A 62 15.45 2.43 9.86
N LYS A 63 14.32 2.83 10.44
CA LYS A 63 13.79 2.27 11.69
C LYS A 63 12.26 2.32 11.70
N LEU A 64 11.64 1.51 12.55
CA LEU A 64 10.20 1.59 12.83
C LEU A 64 9.83 2.89 13.54
N THR A 65 8.70 3.48 13.16
CA THR A 65 8.03 4.53 13.95
C THR A 65 7.23 3.92 15.10
N ASP A 66 6.64 4.76 15.95
CA ASP A 66 5.66 4.32 16.94
C ASP A 66 4.43 3.68 16.28
N LEU A 67 4.01 4.19 15.11
CA LEU A 67 2.89 3.62 14.36
C LEU A 67 3.26 2.24 13.77
N GLY A 68 4.46 2.08 13.22
CA GLY A 68 4.96 0.79 12.73
C GLY A 68 5.05 -0.25 13.84
N ASN A 69 5.59 0.14 14.99
CA ASN A 69 5.61 -0.71 16.20
C ASN A 69 4.20 -1.10 16.66
N ASN A 70 3.26 -0.15 16.66
CA ASN A 70 1.88 -0.43 17.04
C ASN A 70 1.23 -1.39 16.03
N PHE A 71 1.45 -1.18 14.73
CA PHE A 71 0.93 -2.04 13.66
C PHE A 71 1.37 -3.49 13.84
N LEU A 72 2.65 -3.77 14.13
CA LEU A 72 3.13 -5.14 14.34
C LEU A 72 2.54 -5.78 15.62
N LYS A 73 2.31 -5.01 16.68
CA LYS A 73 1.73 -5.52 17.93
C LYS A 73 0.21 -5.70 17.86
N SER A 74 -0.44 -5.05 16.90
CA SER A 74 -1.88 -5.06 16.72
C SER A 74 -2.38 -6.39 16.15
N ASP A 75 -3.64 -6.71 16.46
CA ASP A 75 -4.31 -7.84 15.82
C ASP A 75 -4.64 -7.55 14.34
N ILE A 76 -5.11 -8.57 13.62
CA ILE A 76 -5.38 -8.43 12.18
C ILE A 76 -6.45 -7.38 11.85
N ASN A 77 -7.42 -7.12 12.72
CA ASN A 77 -8.44 -6.10 12.43
C ASN A 77 -7.87 -4.70 12.66
N GLU A 78 -7.15 -4.50 13.75
CA GLU A 78 -6.47 -3.23 14.06
C GLU A 78 -5.44 -2.87 12.98
N ARG A 79 -4.64 -3.83 12.50
CA ARG A 79 -3.72 -3.63 11.36
C ARG A 79 -4.43 -3.13 10.10
N ARG A 80 -5.63 -3.65 9.83
CA ARG A 80 -6.43 -3.25 8.66
C ARG A 80 -6.96 -1.83 8.82
N ASP A 81 -7.41 -1.48 10.02
CA ASP A 81 -7.90 -0.14 10.30
C ASP A 81 -6.78 0.90 10.19
N ILE A 82 -5.59 0.60 10.72
CA ILE A 82 -4.39 1.44 10.57
C ILE A 82 -4.08 1.65 9.09
N LEU A 83 -3.91 0.57 8.30
CA LEU A 83 -3.60 0.74 6.88
C LEU A 83 -4.72 1.44 6.12
N LYS A 84 -5.99 1.16 6.42
CA LYS A 84 -7.12 1.84 5.79
C LYS A 84 -7.02 3.35 5.99
N GLU A 85 -6.74 3.82 7.20
CA GLU A 85 -6.57 5.24 7.50
C GLU A 85 -5.42 5.86 6.69
N GLN A 86 -4.26 5.19 6.65
CA GLN A 86 -3.10 5.71 5.92
C GLN A 86 -3.29 5.70 4.40
N LEU A 87 -3.90 4.65 3.84
CA LEU A 87 -4.15 4.51 2.41
C LEU A 87 -5.02 5.64 1.85
N LEU A 88 -5.98 6.14 2.62
CA LEU A 88 -6.86 7.24 2.17
C LEU A 88 -6.10 8.54 1.87
N HIS A 89 -4.84 8.65 2.31
CA HIS A 89 -3.95 9.78 2.06
C HIS A 89 -2.92 9.55 0.96
N LEU A 90 -2.97 8.41 0.27
CA LEU A 90 -2.01 8.02 -0.78
C LEU A 90 -2.72 7.74 -2.10
N GLU A 91 -2.01 7.91 -3.22
CA GLU A 91 -2.48 7.40 -4.50
C GLU A 91 -2.13 5.91 -4.64
N PRO A 92 -2.95 5.12 -5.37
CA PRO A 92 -4.14 5.52 -6.12
C PRO A 92 -5.44 5.62 -5.30
N PHE A 93 -5.39 5.39 -3.99
CA PHE A 93 -6.57 5.22 -3.14
C PHE A 93 -7.35 6.51 -2.89
N ASN A 94 -6.69 7.65 -2.73
CA ASN A 94 -7.37 8.93 -2.60
C ASN A 94 -8.20 9.24 -3.85
N SER A 95 -7.62 9.14 -5.04
CA SER A 95 -8.36 9.34 -6.30
C SER A 95 -9.45 8.29 -6.51
N LEU A 96 -9.23 7.05 -6.08
CA LEU A 96 -10.26 6.01 -6.10
C LEU A 96 -11.45 6.38 -5.21
N MET A 97 -11.23 6.94 -4.02
CA MET A 97 -12.33 7.39 -3.16
C MET A 97 -13.09 8.57 -3.77
N GLU A 98 -12.39 9.47 -4.49
CA GLU A 98 -13.07 10.51 -5.24
C GLU A 98 -13.95 9.95 -6.37
N LEU A 99 -13.50 8.89 -7.05
CA LEU A 99 -14.28 8.21 -8.08
C LEU A 99 -15.60 7.69 -7.50
N TYR A 100 -15.55 6.92 -6.41
CA TYR A 100 -16.76 6.44 -5.71
C TYR A 100 -17.67 7.58 -5.25
N ARG A 101 -17.09 8.66 -4.71
CA ARG A 101 -17.88 9.82 -4.27
C ARG A 101 -18.58 10.52 -5.46
N LYS A 102 -17.93 10.59 -6.62
CA LYS A 102 -18.47 11.23 -7.83
C LYS A 102 -19.53 10.36 -8.51
N SER A 103 -19.35 9.03 -8.55
CA SER A 103 -20.35 8.12 -9.10
C SER A 103 -21.61 8.07 -8.22
N GLY A 104 -21.45 8.18 -6.90
CA GLY A 104 -22.54 7.96 -5.96
C GLY A 104 -22.93 6.48 -5.84
N GLU A 105 -22.19 5.60 -6.48
CA GLU A 105 -22.38 4.16 -6.46
C GLU A 105 -21.34 3.51 -5.54
N ARG A 106 -21.67 2.31 -5.06
CA ARG A 106 -20.75 1.49 -4.27
C ARG A 106 -20.09 0.38 -5.06
N ARG A 107 -20.50 0.20 -6.32
CA ARG A 107 -19.96 -0.78 -7.24
C ARG A 107 -19.46 -0.02 -8.46
N ILE A 108 -18.30 -0.40 -8.96
CA ILE A 108 -17.72 0.16 -10.18
C ILE A 108 -17.19 -1.02 -10.98
N SER A 109 -17.53 -1.05 -12.26
CA SER A 109 -17.10 -2.13 -13.16
C SER A 109 -15.57 -2.12 -13.34
N ARG A 110 -14.99 -3.26 -13.67
CA ARG A 110 -13.57 -3.36 -14.02
C ARG A 110 -13.21 -2.42 -15.16
N GLU A 111 -14.07 -2.29 -16.16
CA GLU A 111 -13.88 -1.40 -17.32
C GLU A 111 -13.78 0.06 -16.89
N ASP A 112 -14.66 0.52 -16.00
CA ASP A 112 -14.63 1.90 -15.48
C ASP A 112 -13.41 2.15 -14.58
N ILE A 113 -12.98 1.15 -13.79
CA ILE A 113 -11.73 1.24 -13.01
C ILE A 113 -10.52 1.35 -13.93
N ASP A 114 -10.47 0.57 -15.02
CA ASP A 114 -9.37 0.65 -15.99
C ASP A 114 -9.37 1.99 -16.73
N GLU A 115 -10.53 2.53 -17.08
CA GLU A 115 -10.64 3.88 -17.64
C GLU A 115 -10.15 4.93 -16.63
N PHE A 116 -10.55 4.82 -15.36
CA PHE A 116 -10.07 5.66 -14.28
C PHE A 116 -8.54 5.62 -14.17
N ILE A 117 -7.94 4.42 -14.14
CA ILE A 117 -6.48 4.27 -14.02
C ILE A 117 -5.77 4.92 -15.20
N ARG A 118 -6.21 4.65 -16.44
CA ARG A 118 -5.61 5.27 -17.64
C ARG A 118 -5.72 6.78 -17.66
N ASN A 119 -6.79 7.34 -17.10
CA ASN A 119 -7.03 8.78 -17.08
C ASN A 119 -6.26 9.50 -15.97
N VAL A 120 -6.15 8.90 -14.78
CA VAL A 120 -5.52 9.53 -13.61
C VAL A 120 -4.03 9.21 -13.52
N PHE A 121 -3.63 8.00 -13.94
CA PHE A 121 -2.25 7.48 -13.90
C PHE A 121 -1.78 7.05 -15.31
N PRO A 122 -1.76 7.97 -16.31
CA PRO A 122 -1.49 7.62 -17.71
C PRO A 122 -0.08 7.08 -18.00
N SER A 123 0.86 7.26 -17.06
CA SER A 123 2.23 6.75 -17.17
C SER A 123 2.42 5.37 -16.52
N ASP A 124 1.42 4.90 -15.78
CA ASP A 124 1.52 3.65 -15.04
C ASP A 124 0.99 2.48 -15.87
N ASP A 125 1.47 1.29 -15.54
CA ASP A 125 0.89 0.07 -16.11
C ASP A 125 -0.48 -0.19 -15.47
N ASN A 126 -1.51 -0.27 -16.32
CA ASN A 126 -2.89 -0.42 -15.87
C ASN A 126 -3.13 -1.68 -15.04
N GLU A 127 -2.60 -2.83 -15.49
CA GLU A 127 -2.79 -4.10 -14.79
C GLU A 127 -2.03 -4.14 -13.47
N LYS A 128 -0.82 -3.56 -13.42
CA LYS A 128 -0.06 -3.45 -12.17
C LYS A 128 -0.78 -2.56 -11.16
N THR A 129 -1.27 -1.41 -11.59
CA THR A 129 -1.99 -0.45 -10.74
C THR A 129 -3.30 -1.06 -10.23
N PHE A 130 -4.06 -1.72 -11.11
CA PHE A 130 -5.26 -2.45 -10.71
C PHE A 130 -4.93 -3.54 -9.69
N GLY A 131 -3.90 -4.35 -9.96
CA GLY A 131 -3.44 -5.39 -9.05
C GLY A 131 -3.04 -4.83 -7.68
N LEU A 132 -2.37 -3.68 -7.64
CA LEU A 132 -2.03 -2.98 -6.40
C LEU A 132 -3.27 -2.56 -5.62
N ILE A 133 -4.24 -1.91 -6.30
CA ILE A 133 -5.52 -1.51 -5.70
C ILE A 133 -6.23 -2.71 -5.07
N ILE A 134 -6.25 -3.85 -5.77
CA ILE A 134 -6.89 -5.07 -5.29
C ILE A 134 -6.18 -5.64 -4.06
N ASN A 135 -4.85 -5.76 -4.09
CA ASN A 135 -4.10 -6.36 -2.98
C ASN A 135 -4.25 -5.52 -1.69
N TRP A 136 -3.96 -4.24 -1.78
CA TRP A 136 -3.99 -3.33 -0.64
C TRP A 136 -5.42 -3.01 -0.18
N GLY A 137 -6.33 -2.81 -1.14
CA GLY A 137 -7.73 -2.50 -0.87
C GLY A 137 -8.48 -3.66 -0.20
N ARG A 138 -8.21 -4.91 -0.60
CA ARG A 138 -8.77 -6.10 0.06
C ARG A 138 -8.15 -6.34 1.43
N TYR A 139 -6.83 -6.17 1.56
CA TYR A 139 -6.16 -6.31 2.85
C TYR A 139 -6.80 -5.37 3.88
N SER A 140 -6.84 -4.07 3.57
CA SER A 140 -7.39 -3.00 4.43
C SER A 140 -8.91 -3.02 4.59
N ARG A 141 -9.62 -3.91 3.89
CA ARG A 141 -11.10 -3.93 3.81
C ARG A 141 -11.67 -2.56 3.40
N LEU A 142 -10.96 -1.86 2.52
CA LEU A 142 -11.46 -0.66 1.87
C LEU A 142 -12.39 -1.04 0.71
N ILE A 143 -12.00 -2.07 -0.04
CA ILE A 143 -12.80 -2.62 -1.14
C ILE A 143 -12.85 -4.14 -1.08
N GLU A 144 -13.84 -4.70 -1.76
CA GLU A 144 -13.88 -6.08 -2.22
C GLU A 144 -13.84 -6.09 -3.75
N TYR A 145 -13.47 -7.21 -4.35
CA TYR A 145 -13.55 -7.41 -5.79
C TYR A 145 -14.27 -8.71 -6.09
N ASP A 146 -15.40 -8.58 -6.79
CA ASP A 146 -16.17 -9.69 -7.30
C ASP A 146 -15.62 -10.05 -8.68
N SER A 147 -14.88 -11.17 -8.75
CA SER A 147 -14.30 -11.64 -10.00
C SER A 147 -15.32 -12.25 -10.96
N ASP A 148 -16.47 -12.69 -10.46
CA ASP A 148 -17.50 -13.30 -11.30
C ASP A 148 -18.27 -12.24 -12.08
N ASN A 149 -18.50 -11.07 -11.47
CA ASN A 149 -19.16 -9.93 -12.09
C ASN A 149 -18.19 -8.85 -12.60
N GLU A 150 -16.88 -9.00 -12.34
CA GLU A 150 -15.85 -8.01 -12.63
C GLU A 150 -16.16 -6.62 -12.03
N GLU A 151 -16.53 -6.59 -10.75
CA GLU A 151 -16.91 -5.37 -10.05
C GLU A 151 -16.04 -5.13 -8.81
N MET A 152 -15.58 -3.89 -8.64
CA MET A 152 -15.00 -3.42 -7.39
C MET A 152 -16.10 -2.84 -6.51
N ILE A 153 -16.14 -3.28 -5.24
CA ILE A 153 -17.18 -2.93 -4.28
C ILE A 153 -16.54 -2.15 -3.13
N LEU A 154 -16.98 -0.92 -2.89
CA LEU A 154 -16.57 -0.14 -1.73
C LEU A 154 -17.16 -0.72 -0.44
N LEU A 155 -16.32 -0.97 0.57
CA LEU A 155 -16.72 -1.47 1.89
C LEU A 155 -16.79 -0.34 2.92
N GLY A 156 -17.85 -0.33 3.75
CA GLY A 156 -18.20 0.76 4.66
C GLY A 156 -19.58 1.30 4.37
#